data_AF-A0AAU9TMX1-F1
#
_entry.id   AF-A0AAU9TMX1-F1
#
_cell.length_a   1.000
_cell.length_b   1.000
_cell.length_c   1.000
_cell.angle_alpha   90.00
_cell.angle_beta   90.00
_cell.angle_gamma   90.00
#
_symmetry.space_group_name_H-M   'P 1'
#
loop_
_entity.id
_entity.type
_entity.pdbx_description
1 polymer ?
#
loop_
_entity_poly.entity_id
_entity_poly.type
_entity_poly.pdbx_seq_one_letter_code
_entity_poly.pdbx_strand_id
1 'polypeptide(L)'
;MQVFECDGVHLYWDLPIATYRTILANKPDIVVMNRIWSRVFLVDITILYDEKLMKAKTETKLKYLDLVHEIVDMWGVEFAEIIPIVISTNGLIPVTLAHHLR
;
A
#
# COMPACT_ATOMS: atom_id res chain seq x y z
N MET A 1 5.50 -11.98 -14.90
CA MET A 1 5.11 -11.58 -13.54
C MET A 1 6.36 -11.72 -12.68
N GLN A 2 6.95 -10.62 -12.22
CA GLN A 2 8.08 -10.70 -11.29
C GLN A 2 7.50 -10.67 -9.87
N VAL A 3 7.78 -11.73 -9.11
CA VAL A 3 7.44 -11.87 -7.70
C VAL A 3 8.77 -12.11 -7.01
N PHE A 4 9.07 -11.34 -5.99
CA PHE A 4 10.19 -11.64 -5.12
C PHE A 4 9.65 -12.35 -3.88
N GLU A 5 10.25 -13.49 -3.55
CA GLU A 5 9.91 -14.28 -2.37
C GLU A 5 11.19 -14.49 -1.55
N CYS A 6 11.14 -14.10 -0.28
CA CYS A 6 12.25 -14.28 0.65
C CYS A 6 11.68 -14.43 2.07
N ASP A 7 12.10 -15.46 2.80
CA ASP A 7 11.78 -15.66 4.22
C ASP A 7 10.29 -15.48 4.58
N GLY A 8 9.39 -16.03 3.75
CA GLY A 8 7.94 -15.94 3.96
C GLY A 8 7.32 -14.58 3.62
N VAL A 9 8.08 -13.69 2.98
CA VAL A 9 7.60 -12.42 2.44
C VAL A 9 7.47 -12.52 0.91
N HIS A 10 6.32 -12.12 0.39
CA HIS A 10 6.09 -11.94 -1.05
C HIS A 10 5.99 -10.46 -1.37
N LEU A 11 6.69 -10.05 -2.42
CA LEU A 11 6.68 -8.69 -2.94
C LEU A 11 6.16 -8.70 -4.38
N TYR A 12 5.10 -7.94 -4.60
CA TYR A 12 4.53 -7.65 -5.91
C TYR A 12 4.67 -6.15 -6.19
N TRP A 13 4.87 -5.77 -7.44
CA TRP A 13 4.88 -4.35 -7.82
C TRP A 13 4.25 -4.17 -9.20
N ASP A 14 3.61 -3.01 -9.40
CA ASP A 14 2.98 -2.60 -10.66
C ASP A 14 2.02 -3.65 -11.26
N LEU A 15 1.33 -4.41 -10.40
CA LEU A 15 0.40 -5.47 -10.80
C LEU A 15 -1.01 -5.21 -10.23
N PRO A 16 -2.06 -5.30 -11.05
CA PRO A 16 -3.42 -5.24 -10.55
C PRO A 16 -3.74 -6.50 -9.74
N ILE A 17 -4.43 -6.33 -8.63
CA ILE A 17 -4.95 -7.41 -7.80
C ILE A 17 -6.31 -7.83 -8.37
N ALA A 18 -6.46 -9.13 -8.64
CA ALA A 18 -7.75 -9.71 -8.98
C ALA A 18 -8.65 -9.71 -7.74
N THR A 19 -9.86 -9.18 -7.88
CA THR A 19 -10.84 -9.02 -6.81
C THR A 19 -12.17 -9.68 -7.20
N TYR A 20 -12.97 -10.13 -6.23
CA TYR A 20 -14.27 -10.75 -6.54
C TYR A 20 -15.29 -9.72 -7.03
N ARG A 21 -15.22 -8.50 -6.50
CA ARG A 21 -15.99 -7.34 -6.99
C ARG A 21 -15.09 -6.38 -7.76
N THR A 22 -15.69 -5.55 -8.61
CA THR A 22 -14.97 -4.48 -9.32
C THR A 22 -14.49 -3.42 -8.33
N ILE A 23 -13.17 -3.27 -8.19
CA ILE A 23 -12.54 -2.18 -7.44
C ILE A 23 -11.71 -1.36 -8.42
N LEU A 24 -12.02 -0.06 -8.54
CA LEU A 24 -11.34 0.83 -9.49
C LEU A 24 -9.85 1.00 -9.14
N ALA A 25 -9.54 1.12 -7.85
CA ALA A 25 -8.20 1.25 -7.33
C ALA A 25 -7.63 -0.12 -6.91
N ASN A 26 -7.52 -1.07 -7.82
CA ASN A 26 -7.01 -2.42 -7.54
C ASN A 26 -5.52 -2.62 -7.87
N LYS A 27 -4.82 -1.56 -8.28
CA LYS A 27 -3.39 -1.61 -8.64
C LYS A 27 -2.58 -0.68 -7.72
N PRO A 28 -2.07 -1.17 -6.58
CA PRO A 28 -1.07 -0.48 -5.78
C PRO A 28 0.29 -0.46 -6.48
N ASP A 29 1.18 0.46 -6.11
CA ASP A 29 2.54 0.49 -6.64
C ASP A 29 3.33 -0.73 -6.17
N ILE A 30 3.21 -1.06 -4.88
CA ILE A 30 3.87 -2.19 -4.24
C ILE A 30 2.91 -2.88 -3.27
N VAL A 31 2.95 -4.20 -3.24
CA VAL A 31 2.23 -5.05 -2.29
C VAL A 31 3.24 -5.94 -1.59
N VAL A 32 3.29 -5.86 -0.26
CA VAL A 32 4.12 -6.73 0.58
C VAL A 32 3.21 -7.65 1.37
N MET A 33 3.32 -8.96 1.17
CA MET A 33 2.61 -9.95 1.97
C MET A 33 3.60 -10.67 2.87
N ASN A 34 3.46 -10.49 4.17
CA ASN A 34 4.19 -11.27 5.16
C ASN A 34 3.33 -12.44 5.63
N ARG A 35 3.71 -13.67 5.25
CA ARG A 35 2.99 -14.90 5.60
C ARG A 35 3.21 -15.33 7.06
N ILE A 36 4.33 -14.95 7.67
CA ILE A 36 4.66 -15.29 9.06
C ILE A 36 3.73 -14.56 10.03
N TRP A 37 3.48 -13.26 9.78
CA TRP A 37 2.60 -12.43 10.60
C TRP A 37 1.19 -12.30 10.04
N SER A 38 0.88 -12.98 8.92
CA SER A 38 -0.42 -12.89 8.25
C SER A 38 -0.85 -11.44 7.97
N ARG A 39 0.07 -10.64 7.41
CA ARG A 39 -0.14 -9.21 7.16
C ARG A 39 0.15 -8.83 5.72
N VAL A 40 -0.62 -7.88 5.20
CA VAL A 40 -0.41 -7.30 3.88
C VAL A 40 -0.22 -5.78 3.99
N PHE A 41 0.72 -5.24 3.23
CA PHE A 41 0.95 -3.81 3.13
C PHE A 41 0.80 -3.37 1.68
N LEU A 42 -0.10 -2.42 1.44
CA LEU A 42 -0.31 -1.76 0.17
C LEU A 42 0.43 -0.43 0.21
N VAL A 43 1.53 -0.34 -0.50
CA VAL A 43 2.35 0.87 -0.54
C VAL A 43 2.01 1.64 -1.81
N ASP A 44 1.70 2.91 -1.65
CA ASP A 44 1.43 3.86 -2.74
C ASP A 44 2.36 5.06 -2.56
N ILE A 45 3.12 5.38 -3.61
CA ILE A 45 4.18 6.38 -3.62
C ILE A 45 3.71 7.55 -4.47
N THR A 46 3.59 8.73 -3.86
CA THR A 46 3.08 9.93 -4.51
C THR A 46 4.05 11.09 -4.34
N ILE A 47 4.39 11.80 -5.43
CA ILE A 47 5.27 12.98 -5.42
C ILE A 47 4.44 14.25 -5.61
N LEU A 48 4.51 15.21 -4.67
CA LEU A 48 3.67 16.42 -4.68
C LEU A 48 4.38 17.66 -4.13
N TYR A 49 3.79 18.84 -4.33
CA TYR A 49 4.24 20.07 -3.67
C TYR A 49 3.83 20.08 -2.18
N ASP A 50 4.67 20.70 -1.33
CA ASP A 50 4.61 20.66 0.15
C ASP A 50 3.21 20.92 0.73
N GLU A 51 2.47 21.90 0.19
CA GLU A 51 1.15 22.32 0.67
C GLU A 51 0.06 21.23 0.57
N LYS A 52 0.28 20.20 -0.26
CA LYS A 52 -0.72 19.16 -0.54
C LYS A 52 -0.44 17.82 0.15
N LEU A 53 0.62 17.74 0.96
CA LEU A 53 1.11 16.49 1.54
C LEU A 53 0.05 15.73 2.38
N MET A 54 -0.60 16.43 3.31
CA MET A 54 -1.60 15.83 4.20
C MET A 54 -2.88 15.42 3.48
N LYS A 55 -3.29 16.21 2.48
CA LYS A 55 -4.45 15.92 1.65
C LYS A 55 -4.23 14.64 0.85
N ALA A 56 -3.09 14.54 0.18
CA ALA A 56 -2.73 13.36 -0.62
C ALA A 56 -2.64 12.08 0.21
N LYS A 57 -2.05 12.16 1.41
CA LYS A 57 -2.02 11.02 2.35
C LYS A 57 -3.43 10.50 2.65
N THR A 58 -4.38 11.41 2.86
CA THR A 58 -5.77 11.06 3.18
C THR A 58 -6.49 10.50 1.95
N GLU A 59 -6.30 11.12 0.78
CA GLU A 59 -6.85 10.66 -0.50
C GLU A 59 -6.35 9.25 -0.84
N THR A 60 -5.05 8.95 -0.68
CA THR A 60 -4.49 7.61 -0.88
C THR A 60 -5.11 6.58 0.06
N LYS A 61 -5.31 6.92 1.34
CA LYS A 61 -5.97 6.01 2.29
C LYS A 61 -7.42 5.72 1.90
N LEU A 62 -8.16 6.72 1.44
CA LEU A 62 -9.54 6.54 0.97
C LEU A 62 -9.60 5.74 -0.33
N LYS A 63 -8.67 5.98 -1.26
CA LYS A 63 -8.56 5.30 -2.56
C LYS A 63 -8.48 3.78 -2.42
N TYR A 64 -7.71 3.26 -1.46
CA TYR A 64 -7.46 1.83 -1.32
C TYR A 64 -8.26 1.14 -0.21
N LEU A 65 -9.16 1.85 0.48
CA LEU A 65 -9.88 1.28 1.62
C LEU A 65 -10.72 0.05 1.24
N ASP A 66 -11.39 0.10 0.08
CA ASP A 66 -12.16 -1.05 -0.42
C ASP A 66 -11.28 -2.25 -0.76
N LEU A 67 -10.07 -2.01 -1.28
CA LEU A 67 -9.12 -3.05 -1.65
C LEU A 67 -8.57 -3.73 -0.39
N VAL A 68 -8.34 -2.99 0.69
CA VAL A 68 -7.88 -3.54 1.98
C VAL A 68 -8.88 -4.58 2.51
N HIS A 69 -10.17 -4.22 2.57
CA HIS A 69 -11.19 -5.15 3.05
C HIS A 69 -11.29 -6.39 2.16
N GLU A 70 -11.28 -6.18 0.84
CA GLU A 70 -11.32 -7.28 -0.12
C GLU A 70 -10.13 -8.24 0.04
N ILE A 71 -8.92 -7.71 0.26
CA ILE A 71 -7.72 -8.53 0.47
C ILE A 71 -7.81 -9.36 1.75
N VAL A 72 -8.27 -8.77 2.85
CA VAL A 72 -8.44 -9.49 4.13
C VAL A 72 -9.38 -10.68 3.92
N ASP A 73 -10.51 -10.46 3.26
CA ASP A 73 -11.50 -11.50 3.00
C ASP A 73 -11.00 -12.55 1.99
N MET A 74 -10.38 -12.12 0.90
CA MET A 74 -9.93 -12.99 -0.18
C MET A 74 -8.75 -13.86 0.20
N TRP A 75 -7.79 -13.31 0.94
CA TRP A 75 -6.52 -13.97 1.24
C TRP A 75 -6.47 -14.55 2.65
N GLY A 76 -7.50 -14.30 3.47
CA GLY A 76 -7.60 -14.83 4.83
C GLY A 76 -6.48 -14.35 5.75
N VAL A 77 -6.00 -13.13 5.54
CA VAL A 77 -4.93 -12.51 6.34
C VAL A 77 -5.51 -11.84 7.58
N GLU A 78 -4.73 -11.72 8.66
CA GLU A 78 -5.20 -11.06 9.88
C GLU A 78 -5.48 -9.56 9.67
N PHE A 79 -4.68 -8.92 8.82
CA PHE A 79 -4.78 -7.48 8.59
C PHE A 79 -4.09 -7.05 7.29
N ALA A 80 -4.64 -6.00 6.66
CA ALA A 80 -4.01 -5.29 5.57
C ALA A 80 -3.97 -3.77 5.84
N GLU A 81 -2.82 -3.12 5.57
CA GLU A 81 -2.61 -1.68 5.78
C GLU A 81 -2.28 -0.94 4.49
N ILE A 82 -2.71 0.31 4.39
CA ILE A 82 -2.26 1.25 3.35
C ILE A 82 -1.12 2.10 3.91
N ILE A 83 0.03 2.03 3.25
CA ILE A 83 1.24 2.79 3.56
C ILE A 83 1.42 3.88 2.49
N PRO A 84 0.87 5.09 2.71
CA PRO A 84 1.08 6.20 1.79
C PRO A 84 2.48 6.79 1.99
N ILE A 85 3.34 6.68 0.99
CA ILE A 85 4.63 7.33 0.94
C ILE A 85 4.48 8.59 0.09
N VAL A 86 4.28 9.73 0.74
CA VAL A 86 4.19 11.01 0.04
C VAL A 86 5.54 11.73 0.15
N ILE A 87 6.17 12.02 -0.99
CA ILE A 87 7.47 12.68 -1.08
C ILE A 87 7.24 14.06 -1.67
N SER A 88 7.80 15.10 -1.05
CA SER A 88 7.67 16.43 -1.63
C SER A 88 8.62 16.67 -2.79
N THR A 89 8.27 17.56 -3.71
CA THR A 89 9.15 17.97 -4.82
C THR A 89 10.47 18.59 -4.35
N ASN A 90 10.51 19.09 -3.11
CA ASN A 90 11.71 19.62 -2.46
C ASN A 90 12.47 18.56 -1.63
N GLY A 91 12.05 17.29 -1.69
CA GLY A 91 12.64 16.19 -0.92
C GLY A 91 12.24 16.18 0.56
N LEU A 92 11.22 16.96 0.97
CA LEU A 92 10.68 16.86 2.32
C LEU A 92 9.84 15.58 2.43
N ILE A 93 10.07 14.84 3.52
CA ILE A 93 9.37 13.61 3.83
C ILE A 93 8.54 13.85 5.10
N PRO A 94 7.25 13.49 5.14
CA PRO A 94 6.45 13.63 6.35
C PRO A 94 7.06 12.79 7.49
N VAL A 95 7.14 13.38 8.69
CA VAL A 95 7.69 12.72 9.89
C VAL A 95 7.01 11.38 10.18
N THR A 96 5.75 11.24 9.79
CA THR A 96 4.99 9.99 9.93
C THR A 96 5.52 8.82 9.09
N LEU A 97 6.34 9.06 8.05
CA LEU A 97 6.94 7.96 7.29
C LEU A 97 7.79 7.08 8.21
N ALA A 98 8.49 7.65 9.19
CA ALA A 98 9.29 6.89 10.14
C ALA A 98 8.46 5.88 10.97
N HIS A 99 7.15 6.11 11.14
CA HIS A 99 6.26 5.15 11.79
C HIS A 99 5.98 3.92 10.91
N HIS A 100 6.01 4.08 9.58
CA HIS A 100 5.73 3.02 8.62
C HIS A 100 6.99 2.22 8.22
N LEU A 101 8.16 2.61 8.70
CA LEU A 101 9.46 1.98 8.37
C LEU A 101 10.11 1.25 9.55
N ARG A 102 9.44 1.19 10.72
CA ARG A 102 9.89 0.48 11.92
C ARG A 102 9.13 -0.81 12.09
#